data_AF-A0A2A9FX44-F1
#
_entry.id   AF-A0A2A9FX44-F1
#
_cell.length_a   1.000
_cell.length_b   1.000
_cell.length_c   1.000
_cell.angle_alpha   90.00
_cell.angle_beta   90.00
_cell.angle_gamma   90.00
#
_symmetry.space_group_name_H-M   'P 1'
#
loop_
_entity.id
_entity.type
_entity.pdbx_description
1 polymer ?
#
loop_
_entity_poly.entity_id
_entity_poly.type
_entity_poly.pdbx_seq_one_letter_code
_entity_poly.pdbx_strand_id
1 'polypeptide(L)'
;MNEKQGFTELQTKLLSVCEESGLTIKFDIEEYELEPTQEDTFLVLKEMNPNCAVAVGIKDEYIQRIFMLGLLALNEYEFVEISQNYMYISEVSQADDGVWELDEIETRAGNNW
;
A
#
# COMPACT_ATOMS: atom_id res chain seq x y z
N MET A 1 11.62 21.22 18.50
CA MET A 1 10.35 20.93 17.81
C MET A 1 10.57 19.63 17.06
N ASN A 2 9.87 18.56 17.42
CA ASN A 2 9.97 17.30 16.68
C ASN A 2 9.32 17.51 15.31
N GLU A 3 10.08 17.29 14.25
CA GLU A 3 9.61 17.25 12.87
C GLU A 3 8.61 16.09 12.75
N LYS A 4 7.32 16.37 12.90
CA LYS A 4 6.31 15.48 12.34
C LYS A 4 6.46 15.59 10.82
N GLN A 5 7.11 14.61 10.19
CA GLN A 5 7.02 14.42 8.75
C GLN A 5 5.52 14.45 8.38
N GLY A 6 5.12 15.45 7.60
CA GLY A 6 3.76 15.52 7.08
C GLY A 6 3.59 14.46 6.01
N PHE A 7 2.57 13.61 6.13
CA PHE A 7 2.23 12.66 5.08
C PHE A 7 1.87 13.41 3.79
N THR A 8 2.24 12.84 2.65
CA THR A 8 1.71 13.29 1.36
C THR A 8 0.21 12.99 1.27
N GLU A 9 -0.48 13.63 0.33
CA GLU A 9 -1.91 13.37 0.09
C GLU A 9 -2.16 11.89 -0.22
N LEU A 10 -1.31 11.26 -1.04
CA LEU A 10 -1.40 9.84 -1.37
C LEU A 10 -1.14 8.93 -0.18
N GLN A 11 -0.20 9.28 0.71
CA GLN A 11 0.02 8.51 1.94
C GLN A 11 -1.21 8.58 2.86
N THR A 12 -1.85 9.75 2.94
CA THR A 12 -3.09 9.93 3.72
C THR A 12 -4.24 9.11 3.14
N LYS A 13 -4.39 9.11 1.80
CA LYS A 13 -5.38 8.29 1.10
C LYS A 13 -5.12 6.79 1.27
N LEU A 14 -3.87 6.35 1.10
CA LEU A 14 -3.49 4.95 1.28
C LEU A 14 -3.75 4.48 2.72
N LEU A 15 -3.47 5.30 3.74
CA LEU A 15 -3.86 4.98 5.12
C LEU A 15 -5.35 4.70 5.22
N SER A 16 -6.18 5.59 4.65
CA SER A 16 -7.64 5.50 4.71
C SER A 16 -8.17 4.24 4.04
N VAL A 17 -7.59 3.84 2.89
CA VAL A 17 -7.95 2.59 2.19
C VAL A 17 -7.55 1.36 3.02
N CYS A 18 -6.42 1.42 3.73
CA CYS A 18 -5.90 0.29 4.50
C CYS A 18 -6.50 0.14 5.91
N GLU A 19 -7.31 1.08 6.41
CA GLU A 19 -7.82 1.08 7.80
C GLU A 19 -8.58 -0.21 8.16
N GLU A 20 -9.30 -0.81 7.21
CA GLU A 20 -10.09 -2.02 7.46
C GLU A 20 -9.26 -3.31 7.55
N SER A 21 -7.97 -3.26 7.20
CA SER A 21 -7.09 -4.44 7.22
C SER A 21 -6.78 -4.96 8.63
N GLY A 22 -6.95 -4.13 9.66
CA GLY A 22 -6.54 -4.44 11.04
C GLY A 22 -5.02 -4.55 11.23
N LEU A 23 -4.24 -4.07 10.25
CA LEU A 23 -2.78 -4.06 10.28
C LEU A 23 -2.25 -2.71 10.76
N THR A 24 -1.07 -2.71 11.37
CA THR A 24 -0.34 -1.47 11.62
C THR A 24 0.34 -1.04 10.33
N ILE A 25 -0.09 0.07 9.75
CA ILE A 25 0.44 0.58 8.49
C ILE A 25 1.66 1.47 8.73
N LYS A 26 2.75 1.20 7.99
CA LYS A 26 4.02 1.94 8.08
C LYS A 26 4.52 2.30 6.69
N PHE A 27 5.00 3.52 6.51
CA PHE A 27 5.56 4.01 5.25
C PHE A 27 7.08 3.96 5.20
N ASP A 28 7.71 3.92 6.37
CA ASP A 28 9.13 3.73 6.53
C ASP A 28 9.39 2.30 6.97
N ILE A 29 10.32 1.64 6.27
CA ILE A 29 10.66 0.24 6.47
C ILE A 29 12.07 0.06 7.03
N GLU A 30 12.87 1.13 7.15
CA GLU A 30 14.26 1.06 7.62
C GLU A 30 14.39 0.47 9.03
N GLU A 31 13.32 0.54 9.83
CA GLU A 31 13.27 0.02 11.19
C GLU A 31 12.92 -1.49 11.27
N TYR A 32 12.62 -2.15 10.15
CA TYR A 32 12.14 -3.53 10.10
C TYR A 32 13.09 -4.44 9.32
N GLU A 33 13.34 -5.64 9.84
CA GLU A 33 14.08 -6.68 9.11
C GLU A 33 13.14 -7.31 8.08
N LEU A 34 13.41 -7.03 6.80
CA LEU A 34 12.68 -7.59 5.67
C LEU A 34 13.35 -8.86 5.18
N GLU A 35 12.54 -9.87 4.84
CA GLU A 35 13.02 -10.94 3.96
C GLU A 35 13.42 -10.31 2.62
N PRO A 36 14.48 -10.79 1.95
CA PRO A 36 14.97 -10.19 0.70
C PRO A 36 13.89 -9.99 -0.37
N THR A 37 12.94 -10.91 -0.45
CA THR A 37 11.83 -10.87 -1.42
C THR A 37 10.78 -9.80 -1.09
N GLN A 38 10.60 -9.48 0.20
CA GLN A 38 9.74 -8.38 0.64
C GLN A 38 10.39 -7.02 0.36
N GLU A 39 11.71 -6.91 0.61
CA GLU A 39 12.48 -5.72 0.29
C GLU A 39 12.46 -5.46 -1.22
N ASP A 40 12.77 -6.48 -2.04
CA ASP A 40 12.71 -6.39 -3.49
C ASP A 40 11.32 -5.94 -3.96
N THR A 41 10.25 -6.53 -3.43
CA THR A 41 8.87 -6.17 -3.79
C THR A 41 8.54 -4.72 -3.42
N PHE A 42 8.92 -4.28 -2.21
CA PHE A 42 8.69 -2.91 -1.76
C PHE A 42 9.45 -1.90 -2.63
N LEU A 43 10.73 -2.18 -2.93
CA LEU A 43 11.57 -1.34 -3.77
C LEU A 43 11.01 -1.26 -5.20
N VAL A 44 10.65 -2.40 -5.81
CA VAL A 44 10.06 -2.43 -7.16
C VAL A 44 8.79 -1.59 -7.23
N LEU A 45 7.87 -1.73 -6.26
CA LEU A 45 6.65 -0.92 -6.23
C LEU A 45 6.95 0.58 -6.12
N LYS A 46 7.92 0.95 -5.29
CA LYS A 46 8.34 2.35 -5.10
C LYS A 46 9.03 2.92 -6.35
N GLU A 47 9.77 2.09 -7.08
CA GLU A 47 10.48 2.47 -8.31
C GLU A 47 9.56 2.55 -9.53
N MET A 48 8.51 1.73 -9.59
CA MET A 48 7.55 1.72 -10.70
C MET A 48 6.87 3.07 -10.92
N ASN A 49 6.65 3.86 -9.87
CA ASN A 49 6.11 5.20 -9.99
C ASN A 49 6.59 6.12 -8.85
N PRO A 50 7.38 7.18 -9.11
CA PRO A 50 7.82 8.10 -8.06
C PRO A 50 6.68 8.89 -7.41
N ASN A 51 5.48 8.87 -8.00
CA ASN A 51 4.28 9.50 -7.47
C ASN A 51 3.30 8.46 -6.89
N CYS A 52 3.77 7.30 -6.43
CA CYS A 52 2.95 6.39 -5.63
C CYS A 52 3.27 6.53 -4.13
N ALA A 53 2.31 6.16 -3.29
CA ALA A 53 2.56 5.87 -1.88
C ALA A 53 2.71 4.35 -1.74
N VAL A 54 3.76 3.90 -1.04
CA VAL A 54 3.97 2.49 -0.70
C VAL A 54 4.05 2.38 0.82
N ALA A 55 3.38 1.38 1.37
CA ALA A 55 3.36 1.10 2.80
C ALA A 55 3.42 -0.41 3.06
N VAL A 56 3.85 -0.78 4.26
CA VAL A 56 3.79 -2.15 4.77
C VAL A 56 2.71 -2.25 5.84
N GLY A 57 1.98 -3.37 5.83
CA GLY A 57 1.04 -3.75 6.88
C GLY A 57 1.67 -4.79 7.79
N ILE A 58 1.80 -4.43 9.07
CA ILE A 58 2.49 -5.22 10.09
C ILE A 58 1.48 -5.82 11.07
N LYS A 59 1.70 -7.08 11.43
CA LYS A 59 1.01 -7.77 12.51
C LYS A 59 2.00 -8.64 13.27
N ASP A 60 1.95 -8.56 14.60
CA ASP A 60 2.81 -9.35 15.49
C ASP A 60 4.31 -9.22 15.14
N GLU A 61 4.76 -8.00 14.81
CA GLU A 61 6.13 -7.66 14.39
C GLU A 61 6.55 -8.17 12.99
N TYR A 62 5.69 -8.90 12.30
CA TYR A 62 5.94 -9.39 10.95
C TYR A 62 5.16 -8.61 9.90
N ILE A 63 5.79 -8.37 8.75
CA ILE A 63 5.10 -7.82 7.59
C ILE A 63 4.21 -8.89 6.98
N GLN A 64 2.93 -8.56 6.88
CA GLN A 64 1.89 -9.41 6.32
C GLN A 64 1.50 -8.97 4.92
N ARG A 65 1.59 -7.67 4.64
CA ARG A 65 1.16 -7.08 3.39
C ARG A 65 2.04 -5.91 2.97
N ILE A 66 2.15 -5.70 1.67
CA ILE A 66 2.68 -4.48 1.06
C ILE A 66 1.53 -3.85 0.28
N PHE A 67 1.34 -2.55 0.45
CA PHE A 67 0.30 -1.79 -0.22
C PHE A 67 0.92 -0.69 -1.06
N MET A 68 0.36 -0.46 -2.24
CA MET A 68 0.71 0.67 -3.08
C MET A 68 -0.57 1.41 -3.50
N LEU A 69 -0.52 2.73 -3.49
CA LEU A 69 -1.54 3.59 -4.09
C LEU A 69 -0.89 4.55 -5.08
N GLY A 70 -1.21 4.39 -6.35
CA GLY A 70 -0.74 5.22 -7.46
C GLY A 70 -1.86 6.12 -7.98
N LEU A 71 -1.52 7.32 -8.45
CA LEU A 71 -2.48 8.18 -9.17
C LEU A 71 -2.51 7.80 -10.65
N LEU A 72 -3.68 7.41 -11.17
CA LEU A 72 -3.90 7.14 -12.60
C LEU A 72 -4.40 8.40 -13.32
N ALA A 73 -5.48 9.00 -12.80
CA ALA A 73 -6.10 10.21 -13.31
C ALA A 73 -6.71 11.03 -12.15
N LEU A 74 -7.41 12.11 -12.47
CA LEU A 74 -8.03 12.96 -11.44
C LEU A 74 -9.05 12.15 -10.62
N ASN A 75 -8.75 11.94 -9.33
CA ASN A 75 -9.55 11.14 -8.38
C ASN A 75 -9.67 9.64 -8.71
N GLU A 76 -8.84 9.13 -9.61
CA GLU A 76 -8.75 7.71 -9.94
C GLU A 76 -7.38 7.19 -9.54
N TYR A 77 -7.38 6.13 -8.74
CA TYR A 77 -6.17 5.56 -8.15
C TYR A 77 -6.05 4.08 -8.49
N GLU A 78 -4.82 3.61 -8.66
CA GLU A 78 -4.50 2.19 -8.70
C GLU A 78 -4.09 1.78 -7.29
N PHE A 79 -4.77 0.77 -6.74
CA PHE A 79 -4.39 0.15 -5.48
C PHE A 79 -3.87 -1.25 -5.73
N VAL A 80 -2.71 -1.53 -5.15
CA VAL A 80 -2.10 -2.86 -5.18
C VAL A 80 -1.92 -3.34 -3.75
N GLU A 81 -2.47 -4.50 -3.43
CA GLU A 81 -2.23 -5.23 -2.19
C GLU A 81 -1.46 -6.51 -2.51
N ILE A 82 -0.30 -6.69 -1.89
CA ILE A 82 0.52 -7.88 -2.01
C ILE A 82 0.62 -8.56 -0.66
N SER A 83 0.23 -9.82 -0.60
CA SER A 83 0.45 -10.73 0.53
C SER A 83 1.31 -11.92 0.07
N GLN A 84 1.64 -12.82 1.00
CA GLN A 84 2.29 -14.09 0.65
C GLN A 84 1.50 -14.91 -0.37
N ASN A 85 0.16 -14.83 -0.29
CA ASN A 85 -0.74 -15.73 -1.00
C ASN A 85 -1.34 -15.13 -2.27
N TYR A 86 -1.34 -13.81 -2.42
CA TYR A 86 -1.92 -13.13 -3.57
C TYR A 86 -1.30 -11.76 -3.81
N MET A 87 -1.40 -11.33 -5.06
CA MET A 87 -1.34 -9.93 -5.45
C MET A 87 -2.72 -9.54 -5.97
N TYR A 88 -3.25 -8.45 -5.46
CA TYR A 88 -4.58 -7.93 -5.77
C TYR A 88 -4.42 -6.52 -6.30
N ILE A 89 -4.94 -6.26 -7.50
CA ILE A 89 -4.91 -4.96 -8.18
C ILE A 89 -6.34 -4.47 -8.34
N SER A 90 -6.62 -3.25 -7.91
CA SER A 90 -7.93 -2.61 -8.03
C SER A 90 -7.81 -1.17 -8.50
N GLU A 91 -8.84 -0.69 -9.18
CA GLU A 91 -9.10 0.74 -9.27
C GLU A 91 -9.81 1.17 -7.99
N VAL A 92 -9.40 2.32 -7.47
CA VAL A 92 -10.00 2.89 -6.27
C VAL A 92 -10.43 4.31 -6.55
N SER A 93 -11.68 4.60 -6.21
CA SER A 93 -12.24 5.95 -6.22
C SER A 93 -12.85 6.27 -4.86
N GLN A 94 -12.83 7.55 -4.50
CA GLN A 94 -13.51 8.01 -3.29
C GLN A 94 -14.87 8.55 -3.69
N ALA A 95 -15.94 7.92 -3.19
CA ALA A 95 -17.29 8.43 -3.33
C ALA A 95 -17.49 9.73 -2.55
N ASP A 96 -18.53 10.49 -2.89
CA ASP A 96 -18.84 11.79 -2.27
C ASP A 96 -19.12 11.70 -0.75
N ASP A 97 -19.48 10.51 -0.25
CA ASP A 97 -19.71 10.22 1.16
C ASP A 97 -18.43 9.85 1.93
N GLY A 98 -17.28 9.82 1.23
CA GLY A 98 -15.98 9.50 1.78
C GLY A 98 -15.64 8.01 1.81
N VAL A 99 -16.56 7.14 1.36
CA VAL A 99 -16.33 5.69 1.24
C VAL A 99 -15.44 5.42 0.03
N TRP A 100 -14.50 4.49 0.18
CA TRP A 100 -13.68 4.02 -0.92
C TRP A 100 -14.39 2.88 -1.64
N GLU A 101 -14.60 3.04 -2.94
CA GLU A 101 -15.04 1.97 -3.82
C GLU A 101 -13.80 1.32 -4.44
N LEU A 102 -13.64 0.01 -4.22
CA LEU A 102 -12.55 -0.78 -4.79
C LEU A 102 -13.15 -1.70 -5.85
N ASP A 103 -12.77 -1.47 -7.11
CA ASP A 103 -13.14 -2.32 -8.24
C ASP A 103 -11.97 -3.23 -8.60
N GLU A 104 -12.12 -4.54 -8.34
CA GLU A 104 -11.11 -5.55 -8.66
C GLU A 104 -10.82 -5.57 -10.17
N ILE A 105 -9.56 -5.34 -10.54
CA ILE A 105 -9.08 -5.52 -11.92
C ILE A 105 -8.50 -6.92 -12.08
N GLU A 106 -7.64 -7.32 -11.15
CA GLU A 106 -6.85 -8.55 -11.29
C GLU A 106 -6.44 -9.12 -9.93
N THR A 107 -6.63 -10.43 -9.77
CA THR A 107 -6.02 -11.22 -8.69
C THR A 107 -5.04 -12.24 -9.27
N ARG A 108 -3.80 -12.20 -8.79
CA ARG A 108 -2.76 -13.19 -9.09
C ARG A 108 -2.43 -14.00 -7.86
N ALA A 109 -2.09 -15.28 -8.05
CA ALA A 109 -1.51 -16.09 -6.99
C ALA A 109 -0.21 -15.44 -6.50
N GLY A 110 -0.05 -15.35 -5.18
CA GLY A 110 1.16 -14.87 -4.56
C GLY A 110 2.25 -15.92 -4.72
N ASN A 111 3.48 -15.48 -4.93
CA ASN A 111 4.60 -16.39 -5.14
C ASN A 111 5.22 -16.91 -3.83
N ASN A 112 4.53 -16.83 -2.68
CA ASN A 112 5.14 -17.04 -1.35
C ASN A 112 6.43 -16.23 -1.23
N TRP A 113 6.34 -14.90 -1.35
CA TRP A 113 7.47 -13.94 -1.40
C TRP A 113 8.83 -14.57 -1.68
#